data_AF-G0P2C4-F1
#
_entry.id   AF-G0P2C4-F1
#
_cell.length_a   1.000
_cell.length_b   1.000
_cell.length_c   1.000
_cell.angle_alpha   90.00
_cell.angle_beta   90.00
_cell.angle_gamma   90.00
#
_symmetry.space_group_name_H-M   'P 1'
#
loop_
_entity.id
_entity.type
_entity.pdbx_description
1 polymer ?
#
loop_
_entity_poly.entity_id
_entity_poly.type
_entity_poly.pdbx_seq_one_letter_code
_entity_poly.pdbx_strand_id
1 'polypeptide(L)'
;MGHDAWMVTLLDTEQIQKVAQVVDRLANVPVVPPLESLKHLGVLLARGDFRISIIIEQYLRGASGHLLSDLLSSYLCFLEDDCMDARLGALKALAIFDNPRISKQISYVAEHDSSEDVRRFAASMLRGYEEEVTRI
;
A
#
# COMPACT_ATOMS: atom_id res chain seq x y z
N MET A 1 11.27 12.18 -18.69
CA MET A 1 10.31 11.06 -18.51
C MET A 1 11.01 9.69 -18.35
N GLY A 2 12.16 9.60 -17.66
CA GLY A 2 12.96 8.36 -17.62
C GLY A 2 13.02 7.63 -16.27
N HIS A 3 12.84 8.35 -15.15
CA HIS A 3 13.05 7.78 -13.81
C HIS A 3 11.90 6.86 -13.36
N ASP A 4 10.66 7.27 -13.62
CA ASP A 4 9.48 6.52 -13.19
C ASP A 4 9.36 5.20 -13.94
N ALA A 5 9.59 5.22 -15.26
CA ALA A 5 9.58 4.04 -16.11
C ALA A 5 10.68 3.02 -15.72
N TRP A 6 11.85 3.50 -15.29
CA TRP A 6 12.92 2.64 -14.79
C TRP A 6 12.56 1.97 -13.48
N MET A 7 11.96 2.69 -12.51
CA MET A 7 11.54 2.11 -11.24
C MET A 7 10.47 1.04 -11.45
N VAL A 8 9.47 1.30 -12.29
CA VAL A 8 8.43 0.31 -12.63
C VAL A 8 9.05 -0.94 -13.25
N THR A 9 9.94 -0.77 -14.24
CA THR A 9 10.63 -1.91 -14.89
C THR A 9 11.41 -2.77 -13.88
N LEU A 10 12.00 -2.17 -12.84
CA LEU A 10 12.68 -2.91 -11.78
C LEU A 10 11.70 -3.65 -10.86
N LEU A 11 10.60 -3.01 -10.49
CA LEU A 11 9.56 -3.62 -9.66
C LEU A 11 8.89 -4.81 -10.36
N ASP A 12 8.65 -4.71 -11.67
CA ASP A 12 8.06 -5.77 -12.51
C ASP A 12 8.90 -7.05 -12.55
N THR A 13 10.20 -6.96 -12.24
CA THR A 13 11.04 -8.15 -12.19
C THR A 13 10.80 -9.02 -10.96
N GLU A 14 10.16 -8.46 -9.93
CA GLU A 14 9.91 -9.10 -8.63
C GLU A 14 11.19 -9.65 -7.96
N GLN A 15 12.36 -9.17 -8.38
CA GLN A 15 13.62 -9.57 -7.78
C GLN A 15 13.85 -8.74 -6.53
N ILE A 16 14.03 -9.42 -5.39
CA ILE A 16 14.24 -8.79 -4.08
C ILE A 16 15.28 -7.66 -4.10
N GLN A 17 16.40 -7.84 -4.79
CA GLN A 17 17.49 -6.86 -4.89
C GLN A 17 17.05 -5.59 -5.64
N LYS A 18 16.22 -5.74 -6.68
CA LYS A 18 15.71 -4.63 -7.48
C LYS A 18 14.61 -3.88 -6.76
N VAL A 19 13.74 -4.60 -6.04
CA VAL A 19 12.74 -3.97 -5.16
C VAL A 19 13.43 -3.16 -4.06
N ALA A 20 14.44 -3.74 -3.39
CA ALA A 20 15.23 -3.03 -2.38
C ALA A 20 15.87 -1.76 -2.97
N GLN A 21 16.45 -1.84 -4.17
CA GLN A 21 17.04 -0.68 -4.83
C GLN A 21 16.02 0.44 -5.09
N VAL A 22 14.81 0.10 -5.53
CA VAL A 22 13.75 1.10 -5.75
C VAL A 22 13.30 1.69 -4.42
N VAL A 23 13.07 0.86 -3.40
CA VAL A 23 12.63 1.30 -2.08
C VAL A 23 13.66 2.22 -1.41
N ASP A 24 14.94 1.86 -1.43
CA ASP A 24 16.03 2.72 -0.92
C ASP A 24 16.06 4.06 -1.64
N ARG A 25 15.80 4.06 -2.96
CA ARG A 25 15.74 5.31 -3.73
C ARG A 25 14.57 6.17 -3.29
N LEU A 26 13.38 5.59 -3.15
CA LEU A 26 12.18 6.31 -2.71
C LEU A 26 12.36 6.92 -1.31
N ALA A 27 12.99 6.18 -0.39
CA ALA A 27 13.24 6.65 0.97
C ALA A 27 14.19 7.87 1.04
N ASN A 28 15.07 8.04 0.05
CA ASN A 28 16.11 9.07 0.05
C ASN A 28 15.79 10.28 -0.84
N VAL A 29 14.62 10.31 -1.48
CA VAL A 29 14.24 11.39 -2.40
C VAL A 29 13.25 12.33 -1.70
N PRO A 30 13.52 13.65 -1.64
CA PRO A 30 12.68 14.62 -0.92
C PRO A 30 11.42 15.04 -1.70
N VAL A 31 11.01 14.26 -2.69
CA VAL A 31 9.81 14.52 -3.50
C VAL A 31 8.82 13.37 -3.35
N VAL A 32 7.54 13.68 -3.59
CA VAL A 32 6.47 12.69 -3.54
C VAL A 32 6.79 11.52 -4.49
N PRO A 33 6.75 10.26 -4.01
CA PRO A 33 6.97 9.10 -4.85
C PRO A 33 6.03 9.05 -6.07
N PRO A 34 6.49 8.59 -7.25
CA PRO A 34 5.62 8.46 -8.41
C PRO A 34 4.48 7.46 -8.17
N LEU A 35 3.25 7.84 -8.52
CA LEU A 35 2.04 7.03 -8.29
C LEU A 35 2.17 5.62 -8.87
N GLU A 36 2.67 5.48 -10.10
CA GLU A 36 2.84 4.17 -10.72
C GLU A 36 3.80 3.27 -9.94
N SER A 37 4.87 3.82 -9.36
CA SER A 37 5.78 3.03 -8.51
C SER A 37 5.08 2.60 -7.22
N LEU A 38 4.31 3.48 -6.57
CA LEU A 38 3.53 3.14 -5.37
C LEU A 38 2.49 2.05 -5.64
N LYS A 39 1.82 2.11 -6.79
CA LYS A 39 0.87 1.08 -7.23
C LYS A 39 1.55 -0.28 -7.37
N HIS A 40 2.72 -0.33 -7.99
CA HIS A 40 3.49 -1.58 -8.11
C HIS A 40 3.96 -2.11 -6.75
N LEU A 41 4.36 -1.26 -5.80
CA LEU A 41 4.62 -1.69 -4.43
C LEU A 41 3.37 -2.31 -3.78
N GLY A 42 2.20 -1.72 -4.01
CA GLY A 42 0.92 -2.30 -3.58
C GLY A 42 0.68 -3.68 -4.19
N VAL A 43 0.82 -3.82 -5.51
CA VAL A 43 0.65 -5.11 -6.21
C VAL A 43 1.60 -6.17 -5.67
N LEU A 44 2.86 -5.83 -5.39
CA LEU A 44 3.82 -6.74 -4.77
C LEU A 44 3.38 -7.20 -3.37
N LEU A 45 2.84 -6.30 -2.55
CA LEU A 45 2.24 -6.67 -1.26
C LEU A 45 1.04 -7.61 -1.45
N ALA A 46 0.22 -7.39 -2.48
CA ALA A 46 -0.93 -8.24 -2.78
C ALA A 46 -0.51 -9.68 -3.06
N ARG A 47 0.54 -9.88 -3.87
CA ARG A 47 1.10 -11.18 -4.27
C ARG A 47 1.72 -11.98 -3.12
N GLY A 48 2.23 -11.30 -2.09
CA GLY A 48 2.58 -11.93 -0.83
C GLY A 48 3.91 -12.69 -0.78
N ASP A 49 4.90 -12.37 -1.63
CA ASP A 49 6.27 -12.82 -1.36
C ASP A 49 6.74 -12.19 -0.04
N PHE A 50 6.92 -13.02 0.98
CA PHE A 50 7.24 -12.58 2.34
C PHE A 50 8.46 -11.66 2.42
N ARG A 51 9.51 -11.95 1.64
CA ARG A 51 10.76 -11.19 1.69
C ARG A 51 10.60 -9.82 1.03
N ILE A 52 9.86 -9.76 -0.07
CA ILE A 52 9.51 -8.51 -0.74
C ILE A 52 8.60 -7.67 0.16
N SER A 53 7.57 -8.28 0.76
CA SER A 53 6.66 -7.59 1.67
C SER A 53 7.39 -6.95 2.84
N ILE A 54 8.37 -7.62 3.46
CA ILE A 54 9.18 -7.03 4.54
C ILE A 54 9.85 -5.72 4.11
N ILE A 55 10.45 -5.68 2.93
CA ILE A 55 11.17 -4.51 2.43
C ILE A 55 10.19 -3.35 2.22
N ILE A 56 9.06 -3.63 1.60
CA ILE A 56 8.03 -2.62 1.34
C ILE A 56 7.42 -2.12 2.66
N GLU A 57 7.10 -3.03 3.58
CA GLU A 57 6.59 -2.70 4.92
C GLU A 57 7.53 -1.79 5.69
N GLN A 58 8.85 -2.07 5.69
CA GLN A 58 9.84 -1.23 6.38
C GLN A 58 9.83 0.21 5.85
N TYR A 59 9.73 0.36 4.53
CA TYR A 59 9.62 1.68 3.90
C TYR A 59 8.33 2.39 4.28
N LEU A 60 7.18 1.71 4.20
CA LEU A 60 5.89 2.31 4.52
C LEU A 60 5.77 2.69 6.00
N ARG A 61 6.28 1.86 6.92
CA ARG A 61 6.33 2.17 8.36
C ARG A 61 7.26 3.34 8.70
N GLY A 62 8.27 3.60 7.86
CA GLY A 62 9.18 4.73 8.03
C GLY A 62 8.57 6.07 7.63
N ALA A 63 7.42 6.08 6.95
CA ALA A 63 6.78 7.31 6.49
C ALA A 63 6.22 8.13 7.65
N SER A 64 6.47 9.44 7.64
CA SER A 64 5.96 10.38 8.65
C SER A 64 5.68 11.76 8.04
N GLY A 65 4.97 12.61 8.78
CA GLY A 65 4.65 13.97 8.37
C GLY A 65 3.93 14.05 7.01
N HIS A 66 4.42 14.90 6.12
CA HIS A 66 3.84 15.09 4.78
C HIS A 66 3.89 13.82 3.93
N LEU A 67 4.99 13.06 3.99
CA LEU A 67 5.12 11.82 3.22
C LEU A 67 4.03 10.81 3.60
N LEU A 68 3.76 10.62 4.89
CA LEU A 68 2.68 9.74 5.34
C LEU A 68 1.32 10.20 4.81
N SER A 69 1.05 11.51 4.81
CA SER A 69 -0.19 12.07 4.26
C SER A 69 -0.31 11.78 2.77
N ASP A 70 0.76 11.97 2.00
CA ASP A 70 0.76 11.75 0.55
C ASP A 70 0.59 10.27 0.20
N LEU A 71 1.24 9.38 0.95
CA LEU A 71 1.09 7.93 0.79
C LEU A 71 -0.33 7.47 1.14
N LEU A 72 -0.90 7.95 2.24
CA LEU A 72 -2.29 7.66 2.61
C LEU A 72 -3.25 8.07 1.50
N SER A 73 -3.14 9.29 0.99
CA SER A 73 -3.97 9.77 -0.11
C SER A 73 -3.79 8.94 -1.38
N SER A 74 -2.55 8.58 -1.71
CA SER A 74 -2.25 7.76 -2.91
C SER A 74 -2.87 6.37 -2.81
N TYR A 75 -2.69 5.68 -1.69
CA TYR A 75 -3.26 4.35 -1.49
C TYR A 75 -4.77 4.35 -1.34
N LEU A 76 -5.38 5.41 -0.79
CA LEU A 76 -6.83 5.59 -0.85
C LEU A 76 -7.33 5.71 -2.28
N CYS A 77 -6.62 6.44 -3.15
CA CYS A 77 -6.97 6.55 -4.56
C CYS A 77 -6.92 5.20 -5.28
N PHE A 78 -5.97 4.34 -4.94
CA PHE A 78 -5.86 3.01 -5.54
C PHE A 78 -6.97 2.03 -5.13
N LEU A 79 -7.82 2.37 -4.15
CA LEU A 79 -9.02 1.58 -3.85
C LEU A 79 -10.08 1.67 -4.97
N GLU A 80 -9.92 2.59 -5.93
CA GLU A 80 -10.80 2.74 -7.09
C GLU A 80 -10.19 2.16 -8.38
N ASP A 81 -9.01 1.53 -8.30
CA ASP A 81 -8.31 0.99 -9.47
C ASP A 81 -9.05 -0.22 -10.08
N ASP A 82 -9.07 -0.32 -11.40
CA ASP A 82 -9.69 -1.43 -12.13
C ASP A 82 -9.04 -2.78 -11.78
N CYS A 83 -7.74 -2.78 -11.46
CA CYS A 83 -6.99 -3.96 -11.09
C CYS A 83 -7.26 -4.38 -9.64
N MET A 84 -7.78 -5.60 -9.46
CA MET A 84 -8.01 -6.17 -8.12
C MET A 84 -6.74 -6.21 -7.25
N ASP A 85 -5.58 -6.57 -7.82
CA ASP A 85 -4.31 -6.64 -7.08
C ASP A 85 -3.86 -5.26 -6.60
N ALA A 86 -4.12 -4.21 -7.39
CA ALA A 86 -3.83 -2.84 -6.97
C ALA A 86 -4.70 -2.44 -5.76
N ARG A 87 -6.01 -2.75 -5.79
CA ARG A 87 -6.93 -2.47 -4.68
C ARG A 87 -6.57 -3.27 -3.42
N LEU A 88 -6.31 -4.57 -3.55
CA LEU A 88 -5.90 -5.40 -2.42
C LEU A 88 -4.55 -4.97 -1.84
N GLY A 89 -3.60 -4.64 -2.72
CA GLY A 89 -2.30 -4.09 -2.36
C GLY A 89 -2.41 -2.76 -1.61
N ALA A 90 -3.35 -1.91 -2.04
CA ALA A 90 -3.64 -0.65 -1.36
C ALA A 90 -4.20 -0.87 0.04
N LEU A 91 -5.15 -1.80 0.23
CA LEU A 91 -5.62 -2.15 1.56
C LEU A 91 -4.49 -2.66 2.47
N LYS A 92 -3.60 -3.50 1.95
CA LYS A 92 -2.43 -3.98 2.70
C LYS A 92 -1.50 -2.83 3.11
N ALA A 93 -1.23 -1.89 2.20
CA ALA A 93 -0.47 -0.67 2.51
C ALA A 93 -1.16 0.18 3.59
N LEU A 94 -2.48 0.39 3.46
CA LEU A 94 -3.28 1.14 4.42
C LEU A 94 -3.31 0.49 5.81
N ALA A 95 -3.33 -0.85 5.88
CA ALA A 95 -3.22 -1.59 7.14
C ALA A 95 -1.86 -1.39 7.81
N ILE A 96 -0.78 -1.20 7.05
CA ILE A 96 0.56 -0.93 7.59
C ILE A 96 0.63 0.47 8.24
N PHE A 97 -0.08 1.45 7.67
CA PHE A 97 -0.13 2.80 8.25
C PHE A 97 -0.98 2.88 9.51
N ASP A 98 -1.86 1.89 9.73
CA ASP A 98 -2.67 1.76 10.94
C ASP A 98 -3.37 3.06 11.36
N ASN A 99 -4.01 3.70 10.37
CA ASN A 99 -4.60 5.03 10.56
C ASN A 99 -6.12 4.94 10.69
N PRO A 100 -6.72 5.05 11.89
CA PRO A 100 -8.16 4.85 12.07
C PRO A 100 -9.04 5.89 11.36
N ARG A 101 -8.46 7.03 10.91
CA ARG A 101 -9.20 8.09 10.20
C ARG A 101 -9.74 7.66 8.84
N ILE A 102 -9.21 6.58 8.27
CA ILE A 102 -9.65 6.05 6.97
C ILE A 102 -10.75 4.97 7.11
N SER A 103 -11.18 4.65 8.34
CA SER A 103 -12.15 3.59 8.63
C SER A 103 -13.40 3.66 7.76
N LYS A 104 -13.96 4.85 7.52
CA LYS A 104 -15.15 5.02 6.65
C LYS A 104 -14.90 4.56 5.22
N GLN A 105 -13.75 4.86 4.65
CA GLN A 105 -13.34 4.43 3.32
C GLN A 105 -13.17 2.91 3.28
N ILE A 106 -12.56 2.33 4.33
CA ILE A 106 -12.41 0.87 4.44
C ILE A 106 -13.76 0.18 4.59
N SER A 107 -14.70 0.72 5.37
CA SER A 107 -16.08 0.22 5.46
C SER A 107 -16.79 0.24 4.12
N TYR A 108 -16.65 1.32 3.35
CA TYR A 108 -17.23 1.38 2.01
C TYR A 108 -16.69 0.26 1.10
N VAL A 109 -15.37 0.05 1.08
CA VAL A 109 -14.73 -1.03 0.31
C VAL A 109 -15.20 -2.42 0.80
N ALA A 110 -15.30 -2.63 2.11
CA ALA A 110 -15.74 -3.90 2.68
C ALA A 110 -17.16 -4.29 2.23
N GLU A 111 -18.02 -3.31 1.98
CA GLU A 111 -19.42 -3.51 1.58
C GLU A 111 -19.60 -3.53 0.05
N HIS A 112 -18.83 -2.74 -0.70
CA HIS A 112 -19.14 -2.40 -2.10
C HIS A 112 -18.09 -2.85 -3.12
N ASP A 113 -16.89 -3.29 -2.72
CA ASP A 113 -15.90 -3.74 -3.71
C ASP A 113 -16.43 -4.92 -4.52
N SER A 114 -16.09 -5.00 -5.81
CA SER A 114 -16.51 -6.08 -6.69
C SER A 114 -15.89 -7.43 -6.32
N SER A 115 -14.68 -7.44 -5.76
CA SER A 115 -13.94 -8.65 -5.36
C SER A 115 -14.24 -9.05 -3.93
N GLU A 116 -14.60 -10.32 -3.73
CA GLU A 116 -14.81 -10.87 -2.40
C GLU A 116 -13.54 -10.85 -1.54
N ASP A 117 -12.37 -11.07 -2.14
CA ASP A 117 -11.09 -11.08 -1.40
C ASP A 117 -10.74 -9.68 -0.87
N VAL A 118 -10.99 -8.65 -1.68
CA VAL A 118 -10.81 -7.24 -1.28
C VAL A 118 -11.79 -6.90 -0.15
N ARG A 119 -13.08 -7.27 -0.29
CA ARG A 119 -14.08 -7.07 0.76
C ARG A 119 -13.71 -7.75 2.07
N ARG A 120 -13.29 -9.02 2.01
CA ARG A 120 -12.90 -9.82 3.20
C ARG A 120 -11.70 -9.22 3.92
N PHE A 121 -10.69 -8.75 3.18
CA PHE A 121 -9.52 -8.12 3.77
C PHE A 121 -9.89 -6.79 4.44
N ALA A 122 -10.65 -5.92 3.76
CA ALA A 122 -11.15 -4.67 4.34
C ALA A 122 -11.96 -4.92 5.62
N ALA A 123 -12.85 -5.91 5.61
CA ALA A 123 -13.61 -6.30 6.81
C ALA A 123 -12.71 -6.79 7.95
N SER A 124 -11.60 -7.48 7.66
CA SER A 124 -10.65 -7.88 8.71
C SER A 124 -9.90 -6.71 9.32
N MET A 125 -9.56 -5.67 8.54
CA MET A 125 -8.93 -4.46 9.06
C MET A 125 -9.84 -3.74 10.06
N LEU A 126 -11.14 -3.63 9.73
CA LEU A 126 -12.12 -2.97 10.61
C LEU A 126 -12.27 -3.68 11.95
N ARG A 127 -12.31 -5.02 11.94
CA ARG A 127 -12.33 -5.80 13.20
C ARG A 127 -11.08 -5.55 14.04
N GLY A 128 -9.92 -5.43 13.41
CA GLY A 128 -8.67 -5.07 14.10
C GLY A 128 -8.76 -3.72 14.81
N TYR A 129 -9.31 -2.70 14.14
CA TYR A 129 -9.50 -1.37 14.75
C TYR A 129 -10.47 -1.39 15.93
N GLU A 130 -11.55 -2.18 15.86
CA GLU A 130 -12.54 -2.30 16.94
C GLU A 130 -11.96 -2.99 18.19
N GLU A 131 -11.11 -4.00 18.00
CA GLU A 131 -10.40 -4.68 19.10
C GLU A 131 -9.39 -3.79 19.81
N GLU A 132 -8.80 -2.81 19.12
CA GLU A 132 -7.83 -1.89 19.71
C GLU A 132 -8.52 -0.76 20.50
N VAL A 133 -9.64 -0.23 20.00
CA VAL A 133 -10.46 0.78 20.70
C VAL A 133 -11.07 0.25 22.00
N THR A 134 -11.42 -1.03 22.06
CA THR A 134 -12.02 -1.67 23.24
C THR A 134 -11.01 -2.05 24.34
N ARG A 135 -9.69 -1.92 24.07
CA ARG A 135 -8.62 -2.20 25.04
C ARG A 135 -8.15 -0.95 25.82
N ILE A 136 -8.68 0.23 25.50
CA ILE A 136 -8.37 1.52 26.16
C ILE A 136 -9.47 1.84 27.18
#